data_AF-K2CY82-F1
#
_entry.id   AF-K2CY82-F1
#
_cell.length_a   1.000
_cell.length_b   1.000
_cell.length_c   1.000
_cell.angle_alpha   90.00
_cell.angle_beta   90.00
_cell.angle_gamma   90.00
#
_symmetry.space_group_name_H-M   'P 1'
#
loop_
_entity.id
_entity.type
_entity.pdbx_description
1 polymer ?
#
loop_
_entity_poly.entity_id
_entity_poly.type
_entity_poly.pdbx_seq_one_letter_code
_entity_poly.pdbx_strand_id
1 'polypeptide(L)'
;MEKYTLKRLWHNSKESFYTYNSQKFFLYWPFFIFYYFILRQVFGLNYFVIYGFSILLIFLRLSFETIAMIFFSISLIVYFFGLTTEANHYFSFVYGFLVLSVLKYFYFLIKERYFKDVF
;
A
#
# COMPACT_ATOMS: atom_id res chain seq x y z
N MET A 1 -30.97 34.91 -10.64
CA MET A 1 -31.10 33.47 -10.30
C MET A 1 -29.76 32.72 -10.31
N GLU A 2 -28.74 33.16 -11.07
CA GLU A 2 -27.41 32.49 -11.19
C GLU A 2 -26.53 32.42 -9.92
N LYS A 3 -26.57 33.43 -9.03
CA LYS A 3 -25.68 33.49 -7.86
C LYS A 3 -25.88 32.34 -6.86
N TYR A 4 -27.09 31.79 -6.77
CA TYR A 4 -27.41 30.72 -5.82
C TYR A 4 -26.89 29.36 -6.30
N THR A 5 -26.80 29.16 -7.62
CA THR A 5 -26.33 27.92 -8.24
C THR A 5 -24.83 27.73 -8.02
N LEU A 6 -24.03 28.80 -8.20
CA LEU A 6 -22.58 28.76 -8.01
C LEU A 6 -22.18 28.53 -6.55
N LYS A 7 -22.88 29.17 -5.60
CA LYS A 7 -22.61 29.00 -4.17
C LYS A 7 -22.91 27.57 -3.70
N ARG A 8 -23.95 26.94 -4.26
CA ARG A 8 -24.33 25.55 -3.98
C ARG A 8 -23.33 24.55 -4.57
N LEU A 9 -22.89 24.77 -5.81
CA LEU A 9 -21.86 23.95 -6.45
C LEU A 9 -20.53 23.99 -5.69
N TRP A 10 -20.14 25.16 -5.18
CA TRP A 10 -18.91 25.32 -4.40
C TRP A 10 -18.99 24.69 -2.99
N HIS A 11 -20.17 24.74 -2.35
CA HIS A 11 -20.38 24.06 -1.08
C HIS A 11 -20.35 22.53 -1.24
N ASN A 12 -21.01 22.02 -2.29
CA ASN A 12 -21.01 20.59 -2.62
C ASN A 12 -19.60 20.09 -3.01
N SER A 13 -18.80 20.91 -3.71
CA SER A 13 -17.42 20.54 -4.03
C SER A 13 -16.54 20.49 -2.79
N LYS A 14 -16.76 21.39 -1.81
CA LYS A 14 -16.03 21.36 -0.55
C LYS A 14 -16.40 20.15 0.29
N GLU A 15 -17.69 19.87 0.46
CA GLU A 15 -18.14 18.69 1.21
C GLU A 15 -17.64 17.41 0.56
N SER A 16 -17.73 17.26 -0.76
CA SER A 16 -17.17 16.10 -1.47
C SER A 16 -15.65 15.94 -1.25
N PHE A 17 -14.90 17.05 -1.24
CA PHE A 17 -13.46 17.02 -1.01
C PHE A 17 -13.11 16.62 0.43
N TYR A 18 -13.81 17.16 1.44
CA TYR A 18 -13.56 16.82 2.84
C TYR A 18 -14.01 15.40 3.21
N THR A 19 -15.11 14.89 2.64
CA THR A 19 -15.57 13.51 2.89
C THR A 19 -14.70 12.47 2.18
N TYR A 20 -14.13 12.81 1.02
CA TYR A 20 -13.15 11.95 0.34
C TYR A 20 -11.82 11.88 1.11
N ASN A 21 -11.41 12.99 1.73
CA ASN A 21 -10.13 13.07 2.44
C ASN A 21 -10.19 12.48 3.86
N SER A 22 -11.35 12.57 4.55
CA SER A 22 -11.50 12.03 5.90
C SER A 22 -11.57 10.50 5.95
N GLN A 23 -12.10 9.84 4.91
CA GLN A 23 -12.14 8.38 4.83
C GLN A 23 -10.78 7.73 4.46
N LYS A 24 -9.85 8.52 3.89
CA LYS A 24 -8.50 8.04 3.53
C LYS A 24 -7.43 8.36 4.58
N PHE A 25 -7.74 9.20 5.56
CA PHE A 25 -6.76 9.66 6.55
C PHE A 25 -6.18 8.51 7.41
N PHE A 26 -6.96 7.43 7.60
CA PHE A 26 -6.52 6.23 8.33
C PHE A 26 -5.84 5.15 7.46
N LEU A 27 -5.72 5.37 6.14
CA LEU A 27 -5.18 4.42 5.16
C LEU A 27 -4.01 5.02 4.36
N TYR A 28 -3.30 6.01 4.93
CA TYR A 28 -2.08 6.50 4.32
C TYR A 28 -0.97 5.47 4.54
N TRP A 29 -0.40 4.94 3.45
CA TRP A 29 0.60 3.86 3.50
C TRP A 29 1.82 4.12 4.42
N PRO A 30 2.29 5.36 4.65
CA PRO A 30 3.34 5.64 5.63
C PRO A 30 2.94 5.32 7.08
N PHE A 31 1.65 5.34 7.41
CA PHE A 31 1.18 4.93 8.74
C PHE A 31 1.49 3.45 9.00
N PHE A 32 1.44 2.60 7.96
CA PHE A 32 1.81 1.19 8.10
C PHE A 32 3.29 1.01 8.40
N ILE A 33 4.17 1.89 7.91
CA ILE A 33 5.60 1.86 8.26
C ILE A 33 5.76 2.18 9.74
N PHE A 34 5.12 3.24 10.23
CA PHE A 34 5.19 3.61 11.64
C PHE A 34 4.62 2.51 12.54
N TYR A 35 3.45 1.97 12.18
CA TYR A 35 2.82 0.85 12.86
C TYR A 35 3.73 -0.40 12.90
N TYR A 36 4.45 -0.69 11.80
CA TYR A 36 5.42 -1.78 11.77
C TYR A 36 6.53 -1.60 12.81
N PHE A 37 7.09 -0.40 12.92
CA PHE A 37 8.12 -0.12 13.93
C PHE A 37 7.58 -0.20 15.36
N ILE A 38 6.33 0.19 15.62
CA ILE A 38 5.68 -0.04 16.93
C ILE A 38 5.63 -1.54 17.23
N LEU A 39 5.14 -2.36 16.29
CA LEU A 39 5.11 -3.81 16.46
C LEU A 39 6.52 -4.37 16.74
N ARG A 40 7.54 -3.83 16.07
CA ARG A 40 8.93 -4.24 16.28
C ARG A 40 9.45 -3.91 17.68
N GLN A 41 9.03 -2.80 18.27
CA GLN A 41 9.39 -2.47 19.66
C GLN A 41 8.75 -3.42 20.67
N VAL A 42 7.53 -3.89 20.42
CA VAL A 42 6.80 -4.79 21.33
C VAL A 42 7.27 -6.24 21.20
N PHE A 43 7.44 -6.73 19.97
CA PHE A 43 7.71 -8.15 19.68
C PHE A 43 9.18 -8.44 19.35
N GLY A 44 10.03 -7.42 19.28
CA GLY A 44 11.46 -7.55 18.99
C GLY A 44 11.78 -7.97 17.55
N LEU A 45 12.98 -8.53 17.35
CA LEU A 45 13.51 -8.90 16.03
C LEU A 45 12.92 -10.20 15.45
N ASN A 46 11.79 -10.69 15.95
CA ASN A 46 11.22 -11.96 15.55
C ASN A 46 10.67 -11.94 14.10
N TYR A 47 11.01 -12.94 13.29
CA TYR A 47 10.52 -13.05 11.91
C TYR A 47 9.00 -13.15 11.81
N PHE A 48 8.33 -13.68 12.83
CA PHE A 48 6.88 -13.76 12.88
C PHE A 48 6.20 -12.40 12.66
N VAL A 49 6.81 -11.31 13.16
CA VAL A 49 6.30 -9.94 12.97
C VAL A 49 6.31 -9.54 11.49
N ILE A 50 7.34 -9.94 10.74
CA ILE A 50 7.49 -9.61 9.32
C ILE A 50 6.42 -10.34 8.50
N TYR A 51 6.30 -11.66 8.70
CA TYR A 51 5.33 -12.49 7.99
C TYR A 51 3.88 -12.10 8.35
N GLY A 52 3.59 -11.94 9.65
CA GLY A 52 2.28 -11.51 10.12
C GLY A 52 1.88 -10.14 9.58
N PHE A 53 2.82 -9.20 9.54
CA PHE A 53 2.59 -7.89 8.96
C PHE A 53 2.33 -7.97 7.45
N SER A 54 3.10 -8.78 6.71
CA SER A 54 2.86 -9.01 5.28
C SER A 54 1.45 -9.54 5.01
N ILE A 55 1.02 -10.54 5.78
CA ILE A 55 -0.32 -11.13 5.68
C ILE A 55 -1.41 -10.10 6.01
N LEU A 56 -1.19 -9.29 7.05
CA LEU A 56 -2.10 -8.21 7.42
C LEU A 56 -2.30 -7.22 6.27
N LEU A 57 -1.22 -6.78 5.62
CA LEU A 57 -1.30 -5.84 4.49
C LEU A 57 -2.07 -6.44 3.29
N ILE A 58 -1.92 -7.74 3.04
CA ILE A 58 -2.70 -8.47 2.03
C ILE A 58 -4.17 -8.54 2.43
N PHE A 59 -4.48 -8.82 3.71
CA PHE A 59 -5.85 -8.88 4.22
C PHE A 59 -6.56 -7.52 4.15
N LEU A 60 -5.81 -6.44 4.36
CA LEU A 60 -6.23 -5.05 4.15
C LEU A 60 -6.40 -4.68 2.66
N ARG A 61 -6.19 -5.63 1.74
CA ARG A 61 -6.36 -5.47 0.29
C ARG A 61 -5.51 -4.34 -0.30
N LEU A 62 -4.33 -4.10 0.26
CA LEU A 62 -3.38 -3.18 -0.35
C LEU A 62 -2.86 -3.76 -1.67
N SER A 63 -2.58 -2.89 -2.63
CA SER A 63 -1.98 -3.32 -3.90
C SER A 63 -0.56 -3.86 -3.66
N PHE A 64 -0.13 -4.86 -4.43
CA PHE A 64 1.20 -5.44 -4.27
C PHE A 64 2.31 -4.39 -4.40
N GLU A 65 2.12 -3.39 -5.27
CA GLU A 65 3.02 -2.25 -5.45
C GLU A 65 3.12 -1.42 -4.17
N THR A 66 2.00 -1.17 -3.50
CA THR A 66 1.96 -0.43 -2.23
C THR A 66 2.66 -1.21 -1.12
N ILE A 67 2.42 -2.52 -1.04
CA ILE A 67 3.08 -3.40 -0.07
C ILE A 67 4.59 -3.42 -0.32
N ALA A 68 5.01 -3.55 -1.58
CA ALA A 68 6.42 -3.49 -1.96
C ALA A 68 7.07 -2.16 -1.56
N MET A 69 6.39 -1.02 -1.77
CA MET A 69 6.90 0.29 -1.33
C MET A 69 7.03 0.41 0.19
N ILE A 70 6.08 -0.14 0.96
CA ILE A 70 6.13 -0.18 2.42
C ILE A 70 7.35 -0.99 2.87
N PHE A 71 7.50 -2.22 2.37
CA PHE A 71 8.65 -3.08 2.72
C PHE A 71 9.97 -2.46 2.28
N PHE A 72 10.02 -1.86 1.09
CA PHE A 72 11.22 -1.18 0.60
C PHE A 72 11.65 -0.04 1.53
N SER A 73 10.69 0.78 1.98
CA SER A 73 10.95 1.87 2.92
C SER A 73 11.44 1.34 4.27
N ILE A 74 10.83 0.26 4.78
CA ILE A 74 11.28 -0.42 6.00
C ILE A 74 12.70 -0.96 5.81
N SER A 75 12.99 -1.62 4.69
CA SER A 75 14.33 -2.14 4.37
C SER A 75 15.39 -1.06 4.41
N LEU A 76 15.12 0.09 3.78
CA LEU A 76 16.06 1.22 3.75
C LEU A 76 16.33 1.78 5.14
N ILE A 77 15.27 2.01 5.93
CA ILE A 77 15.40 2.52 7.29
C ILE A 77 16.24 1.55 8.14
N VAL A 78 15.94 0.25 8.08
CA VAL A 78 16.66 -0.79 8.82
C VAL A 78 18.11 -0.91 8.34
N TYR A 79 18.35 -0.79 7.05
CA TYR A 79 19.69 -0.77 6.47
C TYR A 79 20.52 0.41 6.99
N PHE A 80 19.94 1.61 7.08
CA PHE A 80 20.62 2.78 7.66
C PHE A 80 20.94 2.62 9.16
N PHE A 81 20.23 1.75 9.88
CA PHE A 81 20.57 1.37 11.25
C PHE A 81 21.64 0.28 11.36
N GLY A 82 22.22 -0.18 10.24
CA GLY A 82 23.29 -1.18 10.22
C GLY A 82 22.80 -2.63 10.38
N LEU A 83 21.49 -2.87 10.34
CA LEU A 83 20.88 -4.20 10.47
C LEU A 83 20.73 -4.87 9.10
N THR A 84 21.85 -5.26 8.50
CA THR A 84 21.90 -5.72 7.11
C THR A 84 21.14 -7.01 6.85
N THR A 85 21.15 -7.96 7.80
CA THR A 85 20.48 -9.25 7.66
C THR A 85 18.96 -9.07 7.62
N GLU A 86 18.42 -8.24 8.51
CA GLU A 86 17.02 -7.89 8.58
C GLU A 86 16.58 -7.11 7.35
N ALA A 87 17.39 -6.11 6.93
CA ALA A 87 17.15 -5.35 5.70
C ALA A 87 17.00 -6.28 4.48
N ASN A 88 17.87 -7.28 4.35
CA ASN A 88 17.80 -8.27 3.26
C ASN A 88 16.52 -9.11 3.31
N HIS A 89 16.05 -9.48 4.50
CA HIS A 89 14.77 -10.17 4.63
C HIS A 89 13.62 -9.31 4.16
N TYR A 90 13.58 -8.03 4.54
CA TYR A 90 12.57 -7.10 4.03
C TYR A 90 12.66 -6.92 2.51
N PHE A 91 13.87 -6.83 1.93
CA PHE A 91 14.07 -6.80 0.48
C PHE A 91 13.59 -8.06 -0.22
N SER A 92 13.66 -9.25 0.42
CA SER A 92 13.09 -10.48 -0.17
C SER A 92 11.58 -10.37 -0.38
N PHE A 93 10.85 -9.71 0.54
CA PHE A 93 9.42 -9.44 0.36
C PHE A 93 9.17 -8.44 -0.75
N VAL A 94 9.96 -7.37 -0.84
CA VAL A 94 9.89 -6.41 -1.97
C VAL A 94 9.97 -7.15 -3.29
N TYR A 95 10.97 -8.02 -3.45
CA TYR A 95 11.13 -8.83 -4.65
C TYR A 95 9.92 -9.71 -4.92
N GLY A 96 9.44 -10.44 -3.91
CA GLY A 96 8.25 -11.29 -4.02
C GLY A 96 7.00 -10.52 -4.49
N PHE A 97 6.73 -9.36 -3.90
CA PHE A 97 5.58 -8.54 -4.28
C PHE A 97 5.72 -7.88 -5.66
N LEU A 98 6.93 -7.52 -6.08
CA LEU A 98 7.19 -7.04 -7.44
C LEU A 98 6.94 -8.14 -8.48
N VAL A 99 7.40 -9.37 -8.22
CA VAL A 99 7.11 -10.53 -9.09
C VAL A 99 5.60 -10.76 -9.19
N LEU A 100 4.88 -10.73 -8.07
CA LEU A 100 3.42 -10.87 -8.07
C LEU A 100 2.71 -9.72 -8.81
N SER A 101 3.20 -8.49 -8.70
CA SER A 101 2.70 -7.35 -9.47
C SER A 101 2.89 -7.57 -10.97
N VAL A 102 4.08 -7.99 -11.42
CA VAL A 102 4.35 -8.29 -12.82
C VAL A 102 3.46 -9.43 -13.34
N LEU A 103 3.30 -10.51 -12.58
CA LEU A 103 2.41 -11.62 -12.95
C LEU A 103 0.95 -11.17 -13.08
N LYS A 104 0.49 -10.30 -12.19
CA LYS A 104 -0.84 -9.68 -12.27
C LYS A 104 -1.00 -8.90 -13.59
N TYR A 105 0.00 -8.11 -13.99
CA TYR A 105 -0.03 -7.40 -15.27
C TYR A 105 -0.04 -8.36 -16.47
N PHE A 106 0.80 -9.40 -16.49
CA PHE A 106 0.77 -10.41 -17.55
C PHE A 106 -0.59 -11.10 -17.66
N TYR A 107 -1.18 -11.48 -16.52
CA TYR A 107 -2.52 -12.05 -16.50
C TYR A 107 -3.56 -11.14 -17.17
N PHE A 108 -3.54 -9.84 -16.87
CA PHE A 108 -4.45 -8.88 -17.50
C PHE A 108 -4.21 -8.72 -19.00
N LEU A 109 -2.95 -8.66 -19.44
CA LEU A 109 -2.61 -8.56 -20.87
C LEU A 109 -3.09 -9.77 -21.67
N ILE A 110 -2.87 -10.98 -21.14
CA ILE A 110 -3.32 -12.22 -21.77
C ILE A 110 -4.85 -12.23 -21.80
N LYS A 111 -5.50 -11.97 -20.66
CA LYS A 111 -6.96 -11.94 -20.59
C LYS A 111 -7.55 -10.93 -21.59
N GLU A 112 -7.01 -9.73 -21.68
CA GLU A 112 -7.52 -8.72 -22.62
C GLU A 112 -7.33 -9.15 -24.07
N ARG A 113 -6.19 -9.75 -24.43
CA ARG A 113 -5.92 -10.22 -25.79
C ARG A 113 -6.84 -11.37 -26.22
N TYR A 114 -7.15 -12.32 -25.34
CA TYR A 114 -7.93 -13.51 -25.70
C TYR A 114 -9.44 -13.34 -25.54
N PHE A 115 -9.91 -12.41 -24.69
CA PHE A 115 -11.35 -12.20 -24.47
C PHE A 115 -11.93 -10.99 -25.22
N LYS A 116 -11.11 -10.21 -25.94
CA LYS A 116 -11.61 -9.19 -26.89
C LYS A 116 -12.25 -9.80 -28.14
N ASP A 117 -11.92 -11.05 -28.47
CA ASP A 117 -12.40 -11.72 -29.69
C ASP A 117 -13.63 -12.62 -29.44
N VAL A 118 -14.16 -12.64 -28.21
CA VAL A 118 -15.26 -13.54 -27.79
C VAL A 118 -16.56 -12.77 -27.47
N PHE A 119 -16.52 -11.44 -27.42
CA PHE A 119 -17.67 -10.54 -27.26
C PHE A 119 -17.58 -9.36 -28.22
#